data_AF-A0A6N7CGV6-F1
#
_entry.id   AF-A0A6N7CGV6-F1
#
_cell.length_a   1.000
_cell.length_b   1.000
_cell.length_c   1.000
_cell.angle_alpha   90.00
_cell.angle_beta   90.00
_cell.angle_gamma   90.00
#
_symmetry.space_group_name_H-M   'P 1'
#
loop_
_entity.id
_entity.type
_entity.pdbx_description
1 polymer ?
#
loop_
_entity_poly.entity_id
_entity_poly.type
_entity_poly.pdbx_seq_one_letter_code
_entity_poly.pdbx_strand_id
1 'polypeptide(L)' 'MDVTERQHIDVVRAHLIQRYQYVDPGRVENAVETAHHRFDSCRIRDFVPLLVERAAVKALDKSLTIAPSSAYPRVHESP' A
#
# COMPACT_ATOMS: atom_id res chain seq x y z
N MET A 1 -16.17 -10.69 -21.35
CA MET A 1 -14.80 -10.16 -21.28
C MET A 1 -14.25 -10.59 -19.94
N ASP A 2 -13.46 -11.65 -19.92
CA ASP A 2 -12.82 -12.15 -18.70
C ASP A 2 -11.79 -11.11 -18.25
N VAL A 3 -12.02 -10.52 -17.07
CA VAL A 3 -11.13 -9.51 -16.50
C VAL A 3 -9.91 -10.25 -15.97
N THR A 4 -8.74 -9.99 -16.58
CA THR A 4 -7.49 -10.64 -16.17
C THR A 4 -7.07 -10.21 -14.76
N GLU A 5 -6.26 -11.03 -14.09
CA GLU A 5 -5.69 -10.68 -12.79
C GLU A 5 -5.04 -9.28 -12.80
N ARG A 6 -4.27 -8.95 -13.85
CA ARG A 6 -3.64 -7.63 -13.99
C ARG A 6 -4.66 -6.50 -14.00
N GLN A 7 -5.75 -6.65 -14.73
CA GLN A 7 -6.81 -5.63 -14.76
C GLN A 7 -7.46 -5.46 -13.39
N HIS A 8 -7.67 -6.54 -12.64
CA HIS A 8 -8.14 -6.44 -11.26
C HIS A 8 -7.12 -5.75 -10.34
N ILE A 9 -5.83 -6.03 -10.51
CA ILE A 9 -4.76 -5.36 -9.76
C ILE A 9 -4.70 -3.86 -10.10
N ASP A 10 -4.88 -3.47 -11.36
CA ASP A 10 -4.95 -2.05 -11.75
C ASP A 10 -6.17 -1.33 -11.15
N VAL A 11 -7.32 -2.01 -11.07
CA VAL A 11 -8.50 -1.47 -10.37
C VAL A 11 -8.23 -1.30 -8.87
N VAL A 12 -7.61 -2.30 -8.23
CA VAL A 12 -7.20 -2.22 -6.82
C VAL A 12 -6.23 -1.06 -6.60
N ARG A 13 -5.24 -0.89 -7.48
CA ARG A 13 -4.27 0.22 -7.43
C ARG A 13 -4.96 1.57 -7.49
N ALA A 14 -5.84 1.78 -8.47
CA ALA A 14 -6.60 3.03 -8.61
C ALA A 14 -7.47 3.30 -7.37
N HIS A 15 -8.14 2.27 -6.84
CA HIS A 15 -8.94 2.38 -5.63
C HIS A 15 -8.10 2.77 -4.41
N LEU A 16 -6.93 2.15 -4.23
CA LEU A 16 -6.03 2.47 -3.11
C LEU A 16 -5.43 3.86 -3.22
N ILE A 17 -5.06 4.32 -4.41
CA ILE A 17 -4.59 5.70 -4.62
C ILE A 17 -5.67 6.70 -4.21
N GLN A 18 -6.93 6.45 -4.59
CA GLN A 18 -8.05 7.31 -4.23
C GLN A 18 -8.35 7.26 -2.72
N ARG A 19 -8.28 6.08 -2.10
CA ARG A 19 -8.48 5.89 -0.65
C ARG A 19 -7.40 6.55 0.18
N TYR A 20 -6.13 6.42 -0.23
CA TYR A 20 -4.96 6.95 0.46
C TYR A 20 -4.43 8.22 -0.23
N GLN A 21 -5.32 9.14 -0.59
CA GLN A 21 -4.98 10.39 -1.32
C GLN A 21 -3.93 11.28 -0.64
N TYR A 22 -3.72 11.12 0.68
CA TYR A 22 -2.73 11.86 1.47
C TYR A 22 -1.37 11.15 1.56
N VAL A 23 -1.29 9.93 1.03
CA VAL A 23 -0.06 9.14 0.95
C VAL A 23 0.53 9.33 -0.44
N ASP A 24 1.85 9.40 -0.52
CA ASP A 24 2.56 9.43 -1.79
C ASP A 24 2.10 8.25 -2.69
N PRO A 25 1.68 8.51 -3.94
CA PRO A 25 1.18 7.47 -4.83
C PRO A 25 2.23 6.40 -5.14
N GLY A 26 3.53 6.75 -5.15
CA GLY A 26 4.63 5.79 -5.28
C GLY A 26 4.74 4.84 -4.09
N ARG A 27 4.39 5.28 -2.88
CA ARG A 27 4.28 4.39 -1.71
C ARG A 27 3.09 3.43 -1.83
N VAL A 28 1.96 3.88 -2.38
CA VAL A 28 0.80 3.01 -2.65
C VAL A 28 1.17 1.97 -3.72
N GLU A 29 1.79 2.40 -4.81
CA GLU A 29 2.29 1.57 -5.90
C GLU A 29 3.19 0.43 -5.37
N ASN A 30 4.22 0.80 -4.61
CA ASN A 30 5.16 -0.15 -4.02
C ASN A 30 4.46 -1.14 -3.07
N ALA A 31 3.49 -0.69 -2.28
CA ALA A 31 2.72 -1.56 -1.39
C ALA A 31 1.92 -2.61 -2.16
N VAL A 32 1.31 -2.22 -3.30
CA VAL A 32 0.56 -3.13 -4.18
C VAL A 32 1.50 -4.12 -4.87
N GLU A 33 2.61 -3.66 -5.45
CA GLU A 33 3.60 -4.53 -6.10
C GLU A 33 4.22 -5.52 -5.11
N THR A 34 4.65 -5.05 -3.94
CA THR A 34 5.20 -5.90 -2.88
C THR A 34 4.19 -6.95 -2.42
N ALA A 35 2.91 -6.58 -2.33
CA ALA A 35 1.86 -7.52 -1.98
C ALA A 35 1.60 -8.54 -3.10
N HIS A 36 1.60 -8.12 -4.37
CA HIS A 36 1.41 -9.00 -5.54
C HIS A 36 2.53 -10.02 -5.68
N HIS A 37 3.79 -9.59 -5.56
CA HIS A 37 4.96 -10.47 -5.61
C HIS A 37 4.96 -11.58 -4.57
N ARG A 38 4.35 -11.38 -3.39
CA ARG A 38 4.22 -12.43 -2.37
C ARG A 38 3.40 -13.63 -2.84
N PHE A 39 2.57 -13.46 -3.87
CA PHE A 39 1.71 -14.50 -4.42
C PHE A 39 2.23 -15.07 -5.74
N ASP A 40 3.42 -14.68 -6.22
CA ASP A 40 3.97 -15.17 -7.49
C ASP A 40 4.08 -16.69 -7.56
N SER A 41 4.36 -17.33 -6.42
CA SER A 41 4.48 -18.79 -6.28
C SER A 41 3.14 -19.52 -6.07
N CYS A 42 2.01 -18.80 -5.99
CA CYS A 42 0.71 -19.39 -5.74
C CYS A 42 0.10 -20.00 -7.01
N ARG A 43 -0.34 -21.25 -6.92
CA ARG A 43 -0.92 -22.00 -8.04
C ARG A 43 -2.35 -21.57 -8.41
N ILE A 44 -3.13 -21.14 -7.41
CA ILE A 44 -4.50 -20.62 -7.61
C ILE A 44 -4.43 -19.11 -7.52
N ARG A 45 -4.87 -18.42 -8.57
CA ARG A 45 -4.70 -16.97 -8.74
C ARG A 45 -5.99 -16.16 -8.70
N ASP A 46 -7.16 -16.80 -8.66
CA ASP A 46 -8.47 -16.13 -8.65
C ASP A 46 -8.66 -15.16 -7.48
N PHE A 47 -8.01 -15.46 -6.34
CA PHE A 47 -8.12 -14.64 -5.12
C PHE A 47 -6.94 -13.68 -4.92
N VAL A 48 -5.94 -13.71 -5.79
CA VAL A 48 -4.74 -12.87 -5.66
C VAL A 48 -5.11 -11.38 -5.59
N PRO A 49 -6.00 -10.83 -6.45
CA PRO A 49 -6.34 -9.40 -6.36
C PRO A 49 -6.89 -8.98 -5.00
N LEU A 50 -7.79 -9.77 -4.42
CA LEU A 50 -8.39 -9.50 -3.11
C LEU A 50 -7.35 -9.58 -1.98
N LEU A 51 -6.46 -10.57 -2.05
CA LEU A 51 -5.39 -10.74 -1.07
C LEU A 51 -4.35 -9.61 -1.15
N VAL A 52 -4.04 -9.16 -2.37
CA VAL A 52 -3.16 -8.01 -2.62
C VAL A 52 -3.75 -6.74 -2.02
N GLU A 53 -5.03 -6.45 -2.29
CA GLU A 53 -5.70 -5.28 -1.72
C GLU A 53 -5.61 -5.29 -0.19
N ARG A 54 -5.98 -6.41 0.44
CA ARG A 54 -5.96 -6.54 1.90
C ARG A 54 -4.55 -6.38 2.48
N ALA A 55 -3.54 -6.94 1.81
CA ALA A 55 -2.15 -6.84 2.25
C ALA A 55 -1.61 -5.40 2.11
N ALA A 56 -1.95 -4.71 1.01
CA ALA A 56 -1.57 -3.32 0.77
C ALA A 56 -2.21 -2.37 1.79
N VAL A 57 -3.53 -2.50 2.05
CA VAL A 57 -4.24 -1.75 3.09
C VAL A 57 -3.54 -1.91 4.45
N LYS A 58 -3.25 -3.14 4.85
CA LYS A 58 -2.57 -3.42 6.12
C LYS A 58 -1.19 -2.78 6.20
N ALA A 59 -0.44 -2.77 5.09
CA ALA A 59 0.88 -2.14 5.03
C ALA A 59 0.78 -0.62 5.15
N LEU A 60 -0.14 0.01 4.42
CA LEU A 60 -0.35 1.45 4.42
C LEU A 60 -0.85 1.96 5.79
N ASP A 61 -1.81 1.27 6.41
CA ASP A 61 -2.32 1.60 7.75
C ASP A 61 -1.21 1.50 8.82
N LYS A 62 -0.36 0.48 8.70
CA LYS A 62 0.80 0.31 9.59
C LYS A 62 1.79 1.47 9.41
N SER A 63 2.05 1.91 8.18
CA SER A 63 2.92 3.07 7.91
C SER A 63 2.35 4.39 8.44
N LEU A 64 1.02 4.57 8.45
CA LEU A 64 0.37 5.75 9.02
C LEU A 64 0.43 5.76 10.55
N THR A 65 0.29 4.59 11.20
CA THR A 65 0.37 4.46 12.66
C THR A 65 1.80 4.62 13.20
N ILE A 66 2.82 4.26 12.41
CA ILE A 66 4.23 4.27 12.81
C ILE A 66 4.90 5.64 12.59
N ALA A 67 4.19 6.70 12.21
CA ALA A 67 4.78 8.03 12.25
C ALA A 67 4.80 8.56 13.69
N PRO A 68 5.93 8.50 14.46
CA PRO A 68 6.05 9.36 15.62
C PRO A 68 6.09 10.79 15.10
N SER A 69 5.19 11.63 15.63
CA SER A 69 5.25 13.07 15.51
C SER A 69 6.68 13.55 15.78
N SER A 70 7.42 13.88 14.73
CA SER A 70 8.65 14.67 14.83
C SER A 70 8.21 16.12 15.06
N ALA A 71 7.60 16.38 16.21
CA ALA A 71 7.16 17.71 16.63
C ALA A 71 7.57 17.93 18.08
N TYR A 72 8.88 17.97 18.31
CA TYR A 72 9.43 18.84 19.34
C TYR A 72 10.66 19.53 18.75
N PRO A 73 10.60 20.84 18.44
CA PRO A 73 11.81 21.59 18.18
C PRO A 73 12.61 21.59 19.48
N ARG A 74 13.80 20.98 19.48
CA ARG A 74 14.75 21.17 20.57
C ARG A 74 15.13 22.64 20.56
N VAL A 75 14.59 23.40 21.51
CA VAL A 75 15.13 24.71 21.84
C VAL A 75 16.58 24.48 22.25
N HIS A 76 17.50 24.81 21.35
CA HIS A 76 18.91 24.91 21.71
C HIS A 76 19.03 26.16 22.58
N GLU A 77 18.96 25.97 23.89
CA GLU A 77 19.37 26.99 24.84
C GLU A 77 20.90 27.07 24.78
N SER A 78 21.40 28.15 24.19
CA SER A 78 22.84 28.46 24.11
C SER A 78 23.33 29.02 25.45
N PRO A 79 24.43 28.52 26.01
CA PRO A 79 25.21 29.24 27.02
C PRO A 79 26.07 30.34 26.39
#